data_AF-A0A9W6KY71-F1
#
_entry.id   AF-A0A9W6KY71-F1
#
_cell.length_a   1.000
_cell.length_b   1.000
_cell.length_c   1.000
_cell.angle_alpha   90.00
_cell.angle_beta   90.00
_cell.angle_gamma   90.00
#
_symmetry.space_group_name_H-M   'P 1'
#
loop_
_entity.id
_entity.type
_entity.pdbx_description
1 polymer ?
#
loop_
_entity_poly.entity_id
_entity_poly.type
_entity_poly.pdbx_seq_one_letter_code
_entity_poly.pdbx_strand_id
1 'polypeptide(L)'
;MLTPAQLAAVEFVRGRGHADTPLESSAPITINFHPDRRVGDGTVLDGLLADGRFRSQFETGISNGGLTAFPGGDRDRWEARMFGGVYQRPGVTAAERPKYGALNLFHHDDGAAPRFGSAHLRLRPHVTRWATFTFGDSFHEPTEVGTADAFGAVLAALEALHGADVLRRADASRGAAVLRRAYALGDADVFGDAEVLRRADASHGAELDGAGVGDGADASHGADLLRRADTSLAADVLRRAEASHGADVLRRADASHGADVLPRSEASHGADVLPRADASLGADVLHGAEVLARPCVGGAGRALDDYVEAQIHGPVRLADDVEALVLDSSFQSSGCGTAEAADLLAKRYGLRVEWRAGFRLAPCDIPDAFRGAEVPALASAVCERFRASAVDAALIGAAAREPELWAAWGERAEVLQLLKYLWHCLVRFG
;
A
#
# COMPACT_ATOMS: atom_id res chain seq x y z
N MET A 1 -28.01 1.70 -6.66
CA MET A 1 -27.93 0.75 -7.78
C MET A 1 -26.69 1.06 -8.60
N LEU A 2 -26.08 0.03 -9.19
CA LEU A 2 -24.90 0.16 -10.04
C LEU A 2 -25.27 0.67 -11.44
N THR A 3 -24.36 1.36 -12.10
CA THR A 3 -24.50 1.74 -13.52
C THR A 3 -24.26 0.53 -14.42
N PRO A 4 -24.67 0.57 -15.71
CA PRO A 4 -24.37 -0.51 -16.65
C PRO A 4 -22.87 -0.82 -16.77
N ALA A 5 -22.02 0.20 -16.70
CA ALA A 5 -20.56 0.03 -16.71
C ALA A 5 -20.07 -0.70 -15.45
N GLN A 6 -20.56 -0.32 -14.27
CA GLN A 6 -20.20 -0.97 -13.01
C GLN A 6 -20.64 -2.44 -12.97
N LEU A 7 -21.85 -2.75 -13.44
CA LEU A 7 -22.34 -4.12 -13.54
C LEU A 7 -21.48 -4.96 -14.49
N ALA A 8 -21.17 -4.42 -15.67
CA ALA A 8 -20.33 -5.11 -16.65
C ALA A 8 -18.90 -5.38 -16.12
N ALA A 9 -18.33 -4.48 -15.32
CA ALA A 9 -17.04 -4.69 -14.68
C ALA A 9 -17.07 -5.82 -13.65
N VAL A 10 -18.10 -5.86 -12.79
CA VAL A 10 -18.30 -6.95 -11.81
C VAL A 10 -18.47 -8.29 -12.52
N GLU A 11 -19.28 -8.34 -13.57
CA GLU A 11 -19.52 -9.56 -14.34
C GLU A 11 -18.26 -10.05 -15.08
N PHE A 12 -17.45 -9.11 -15.58
CA PHE A 12 -16.17 -9.44 -16.22
C PHE A 12 -15.22 -10.14 -15.23
N VAL A 13 -15.14 -9.66 -13.98
CA VAL A 13 -14.31 -10.30 -12.95
C VAL A 13 -14.92 -11.61 -12.49
N ARG A 14 -16.26 -11.68 -12.34
CA ARG A 14 -16.97 -12.94 -12.01
C ARG A 14 -16.63 -14.05 -13.00
N GLY A 15 -16.61 -13.75 -14.30
CA GLY A 15 -16.24 -14.70 -15.34
C GLY A 15 -14.78 -15.18 -15.32
N ARG A 16 -13.91 -14.48 -14.58
CA ARG A 16 -12.51 -14.87 -14.33
C ARG A 16 -12.35 -15.67 -13.03
N GLY A 17 -13.28 -15.56 -12.10
CA GLY A 17 -13.29 -16.30 -10.85
C GLY A 17 -13.53 -17.79 -11.10
N HIS A 18 -12.48 -18.60 -10.97
CA HIS A 18 -12.55 -20.05 -11.18
C HIS A 18 -13.17 -20.79 -9.97
N ALA A 19 -14.40 -20.45 -9.58
CA ALA A 19 -15.30 -21.23 -8.71
C ALA A 19 -16.47 -20.36 -8.24
N ASP A 20 -17.71 -20.86 -8.35
CA ASP A 20 -18.92 -20.28 -7.73
C ASP A 20 -18.96 -20.55 -6.21
N THR A 21 -17.83 -20.43 -5.52
CA THR A 21 -17.77 -20.50 -4.06
C THR A 21 -18.05 -19.10 -3.49
N PRO A 22 -19.14 -18.87 -2.77
CA PRO A 22 -19.44 -17.56 -2.21
C PRO A 22 -18.49 -17.22 -1.04
N LEU A 23 -18.31 -15.92 -0.80
CA LEU A 23 -17.73 -15.41 0.43
C LEU A 23 -18.73 -15.65 1.57
N GLU A 24 -18.48 -16.66 2.40
CA GLU A 24 -19.34 -17.00 3.55
C GLU A 24 -19.13 -16.09 4.77
N SER A 25 -18.07 -15.26 4.74
CA SER A 25 -17.76 -14.34 5.83
C SER A 25 -18.57 -13.04 5.74
N SER A 26 -18.92 -12.52 6.90
CA SER A 26 -19.55 -11.20 7.05
C SER A 26 -18.53 -10.10 7.36
N ALA A 27 -17.26 -10.36 7.04
CA ALA A 27 -16.15 -9.42 7.15
C ALA A 27 -16.44 -8.09 6.43
N PRO A 28 -16.24 -6.94 7.09
CA PRO A 28 -16.47 -5.65 6.46
C PRO A 28 -15.33 -5.31 5.50
N ILE A 29 -15.65 -4.58 4.44
CA ILE A 29 -14.64 -3.88 3.65
C ILE A 29 -14.28 -2.59 4.39
N THR A 30 -12.99 -2.29 4.47
CA THR A 30 -12.49 -1.02 5.03
C THR A 30 -11.74 -0.22 3.98
N ILE A 31 -11.98 1.09 3.94
CA ILE A 31 -11.21 2.03 3.10
C ILE A 31 -10.29 2.83 4.00
N ASN A 32 -8.98 2.53 3.96
CA ASN A 32 -7.96 3.22 4.76
C ASN A 32 -7.49 4.52 4.09
N PHE A 33 -7.34 5.60 4.87
CA PHE A 33 -6.87 6.90 4.41
C PHE A 33 -6.24 7.71 5.55
N HIS A 34 -5.52 8.79 5.20
CA HIS A 34 -5.03 9.77 6.18
C HIS A 34 -6.05 10.92 6.28
N PRO A 35 -6.69 11.13 7.44
CA PRO A 35 -7.83 12.04 7.57
C PRO A 35 -7.45 13.52 7.38
N ASP A 36 -6.23 13.86 7.77
CA ASP A 36 -5.66 15.21 7.80
C ASP A 36 -4.82 15.54 6.57
N ARG A 37 -4.78 14.64 5.58
CA ARG A 37 -4.10 14.86 4.32
C ARG A 37 -4.78 15.98 3.54
N ARG A 38 -3.99 16.91 2.99
CA ARG A 38 -4.49 18.06 2.24
C ARG A 38 -5.14 17.65 0.91
N VAL A 39 -6.31 18.25 0.62
CA VAL A 39 -7.04 18.16 -0.64
C VAL A 39 -7.60 19.55 -0.94
N GLY A 40 -7.03 20.22 -1.96
CA GLY A 40 -7.32 21.65 -2.19
C GLY A 40 -7.00 22.49 -0.96
N ASP A 41 -7.94 23.32 -0.54
CA ASP A 41 -7.80 24.21 0.62
C ASP A 41 -8.08 23.53 1.97
N GLY A 42 -8.56 22.28 1.97
CA GLY A 42 -8.95 21.53 3.17
C GLY A 42 -8.22 20.20 3.33
N THR A 43 -8.79 19.34 4.16
CA THR A 43 -8.34 17.97 4.41
C THR A 43 -9.25 16.93 3.74
N VAL A 44 -8.86 15.65 3.79
CA VAL A 44 -9.74 14.56 3.35
C VAL A 44 -11.06 14.56 4.14
N LEU A 45 -11.04 14.80 5.46
CA LEU A 45 -12.29 14.89 6.23
C LEU A 45 -13.15 16.09 5.83
N ASP A 46 -12.56 17.23 5.48
CA ASP A 46 -13.32 18.39 4.98
C ASP A 46 -14.01 18.05 3.65
N GLY A 47 -13.30 17.37 2.75
CA GLY A 47 -13.87 16.87 1.49
C GLY A 47 -15.03 15.90 1.71
N LEU A 48 -14.85 14.94 2.64
CA LEU A 48 -15.92 14.02 3.03
C LEU A 48 -17.12 14.75 3.62
N LEU A 49 -16.87 15.77 4.45
CA LEU A 49 -17.92 16.58 5.09
C LEU A 49 -18.71 17.44 4.09
N ALA A 50 -18.04 17.93 3.04
CA ALA A 50 -18.67 18.69 1.98
C ALA A 50 -19.51 17.80 1.05
N ASP A 51 -18.97 16.64 0.68
CA ASP A 51 -19.52 15.81 -0.38
C ASP A 51 -20.51 14.74 0.09
N GLY A 52 -20.40 14.27 1.33
CA GLY A 52 -21.19 13.15 1.83
C GLY A 52 -20.92 11.82 1.14
N ARG A 53 -19.82 11.70 0.38
CA ARG A 53 -19.39 10.49 -0.32
C ARG A 53 -17.87 10.39 -0.40
N PHE A 54 -17.37 9.16 -0.43
CA PHE A 54 -15.96 8.88 -0.72
C PHE A 54 -15.73 8.90 -2.24
N ARG A 55 -14.77 9.69 -2.70
CA ARG A 55 -14.43 9.85 -4.12
C ARG A 55 -13.15 9.11 -4.48
N SER A 56 -13.05 8.67 -5.73
CA SER A 56 -11.88 7.95 -6.23
C SER A 56 -10.69 8.88 -6.52
N GLN A 57 -9.52 8.29 -6.79
CA GLN A 57 -8.35 9.04 -7.23
C GLN A 57 -8.60 9.78 -8.56
N PHE A 58 -9.37 9.18 -9.49
CA PHE A 58 -9.72 9.81 -10.76
C PHE A 58 -10.58 11.08 -10.59
N GLU A 59 -11.26 11.23 -9.47
CA GLU A 59 -12.07 12.41 -9.15
C GLU A 59 -11.32 13.47 -8.35
N THR A 60 -10.32 13.05 -7.55
CA THR A 60 -9.69 13.90 -6.53
C THR A 60 -8.25 14.25 -6.83
N GLY A 61 -7.56 13.47 -7.66
CA GLY A 61 -6.13 13.62 -7.94
C GLY A 61 -5.23 13.28 -6.75
N ILE A 62 -5.74 12.71 -5.66
CA ILE A 62 -4.96 12.37 -4.47
C ILE A 62 -4.86 10.85 -4.26
N SER A 63 -3.71 10.37 -3.79
CA SER A 63 -3.50 8.94 -3.47
C SER A 63 -2.37 8.71 -2.48
N ASN A 64 -2.50 7.66 -1.67
CA ASN A 64 -1.44 7.13 -0.82
C ASN A 64 -0.44 6.24 -1.61
N GLY A 65 -0.75 5.94 -2.87
CA GLY A 65 0.12 5.32 -3.87
C GLY A 65 0.52 6.30 -5.00
N GLY A 66 0.89 5.76 -6.17
CA GLY A 66 1.27 6.58 -7.34
C GLY A 66 0.13 7.42 -7.91
N LEU A 67 0.45 8.60 -8.46
CA LEU A 67 -0.49 9.52 -9.12
C LEU A 67 -0.65 9.22 -10.61
N THR A 68 -1.12 8.02 -10.94
CA THR A 68 -1.22 7.54 -12.34
C THR A 68 -2.67 7.37 -12.82
N ALA A 69 -3.64 7.90 -12.08
CA ALA A 69 -5.08 7.85 -12.37
C ALA A 69 -5.53 8.96 -13.32
N PHE A 70 -5.05 8.91 -14.55
CA PHE A 70 -5.50 9.76 -15.65
C PHE A 70 -5.60 8.90 -16.93
N PRO A 71 -6.38 9.31 -17.94
CA PRO A 71 -6.49 8.55 -19.18
C PRO A 71 -5.12 8.21 -19.78
N GLY A 72 -4.86 6.92 -19.99
CA GLY A 72 -3.58 6.41 -20.48
C GLY A 72 -2.47 6.27 -19.43
N GLY A 73 -2.66 6.66 -18.16
CA GLY A 73 -1.71 6.43 -17.07
C GLY A 73 -1.64 4.96 -16.63
N ASP A 74 -0.67 4.59 -15.79
CA ASP A 74 -0.50 3.20 -15.32
C ASP A 74 -1.77 2.63 -14.71
N ARG A 75 -2.45 3.42 -13.85
CA ARG A 75 -3.69 3.01 -13.23
C ARG A 75 -4.83 2.81 -14.21
N ASP A 76 -4.95 3.69 -15.19
CA ASP A 76 -5.94 3.50 -16.24
C ASP A 76 -5.68 2.22 -17.04
N ARG A 77 -4.41 1.90 -17.32
CA ARG A 77 -4.02 0.70 -18.09
C ARG A 77 -4.28 -0.61 -17.34
N TRP A 78 -3.91 -0.70 -16.06
CA TRP A 78 -4.16 -1.94 -15.32
C TRP A 78 -5.65 -2.09 -14.95
N GLU A 79 -6.38 -1.00 -14.68
CA GLU A 79 -7.85 -1.07 -14.53
C GLU A 79 -8.52 -1.55 -15.82
N ALA A 80 -8.00 -1.17 -17.00
CA ALA A 80 -8.50 -1.67 -18.27
C ALA A 80 -8.33 -3.20 -18.40
N ARG A 81 -7.18 -3.75 -18.00
CA ARG A 81 -6.94 -5.20 -18.02
C ARG A 81 -7.80 -5.93 -16.99
N MET A 82 -7.90 -5.36 -15.80
CA MET A 82 -8.63 -5.95 -14.68
C MET A 82 -10.15 -6.01 -14.93
N PHE A 83 -10.72 -4.97 -15.53
CA PHE A 83 -12.17 -4.79 -15.70
C PHE A 83 -12.62 -4.84 -17.17
N GLY A 84 -11.81 -5.41 -18.07
CA GLY A 84 -12.20 -5.63 -19.46
C GLY A 84 -12.43 -4.35 -20.27
N GLY A 85 -11.70 -3.28 -19.94
CA GLY A 85 -11.75 -1.99 -20.63
C GLY A 85 -13.06 -1.23 -20.44
N VAL A 86 -13.93 -1.66 -19.53
CA VAL A 86 -15.29 -1.11 -19.38
C VAL A 86 -15.24 0.36 -18.97
N TYR A 87 -14.30 0.75 -18.11
CA TYR A 87 -14.15 2.12 -17.60
C TYR A 87 -13.48 3.09 -18.58
N GLN A 88 -12.97 2.58 -19.69
CA GLN A 88 -12.33 3.34 -20.76
C GLN A 88 -13.31 3.62 -21.91
N ARG A 89 -14.53 3.05 -21.85
CA ARG A 89 -15.55 3.26 -22.88
C ARG A 89 -16.02 4.71 -22.91
N PRO A 90 -16.34 5.26 -24.10
CA PRO A 90 -16.93 6.58 -24.21
C PRO A 90 -18.19 6.72 -23.36
N GLY A 91 -18.32 7.83 -22.65
CA GLY A 91 -19.48 8.13 -21.80
C GLY A 91 -19.40 7.60 -20.36
N VAL A 92 -18.41 6.78 -20.02
CA VAL A 92 -18.16 6.36 -18.64
C VAL A 92 -17.35 7.43 -17.91
N THR A 93 -17.82 7.84 -16.73
CA THR A 93 -17.24 8.94 -15.95
C THR A 93 -16.23 8.46 -14.90
N ALA A 94 -15.36 9.36 -14.44
CA ALA A 94 -14.43 9.11 -13.34
C ALA A 94 -15.15 8.63 -12.05
N ALA A 95 -16.36 9.12 -11.78
CA ALA A 95 -17.16 8.74 -10.62
C ALA A 95 -17.68 7.28 -10.68
N GLU A 96 -17.75 6.69 -11.88
CA GLU A 96 -18.17 5.30 -12.05
C GLU A 96 -17.06 4.30 -11.75
N ARG A 97 -15.79 4.76 -11.74
CA ARG A 97 -14.63 3.92 -11.46
C ARG A 97 -14.62 3.39 -10.02
N PRO A 98 -13.93 2.26 -9.79
CA PRO A 98 -13.95 1.62 -8.48
C PRO A 98 -13.23 2.46 -7.42
N LYS A 99 -13.72 2.36 -6.19
CA LYS A 99 -13.04 2.84 -4.98
C LYS A 99 -12.31 1.65 -4.38
N TYR A 100 -11.14 1.88 -3.80
CA TYR A 100 -10.26 0.80 -3.36
C TYR A 100 -10.24 0.75 -1.84
N GLY A 101 -10.44 -0.44 -1.30
CA GLY A 101 -10.31 -0.78 0.10
C GLY A 101 -9.77 -2.19 0.24
N ALA A 102 -9.97 -2.80 1.39
CA ALA A 102 -9.56 -4.18 1.63
C ALA A 102 -10.58 -4.90 2.52
N LEU A 103 -10.71 -6.22 2.33
CA LEU A 103 -11.60 -7.07 3.10
C LEU A 103 -10.97 -7.37 4.46
N ASN A 104 -11.60 -6.91 5.55
CA ASN A 104 -11.07 -7.06 6.90
C ASN A 104 -11.46 -8.40 7.53
N LEU A 105 -10.94 -9.49 6.95
CA LEU A 105 -11.21 -10.87 7.39
C LEU A 105 -10.87 -11.08 8.86
N PHE A 106 -9.76 -10.53 9.32
CA PHE A 106 -9.28 -10.69 10.70
C PHE A 106 -9.79 -9.65 11.68
N HIS A 107 -10.71 -8.76 11.25
CA HIS A 107 -11.29 -7.72 12.09
C HIS A 107 -10.23 -6.86 12.80
N HIS A 108 -9.14 -6.52 12.11
CA HIS A 108 -8.15 -5.61 12.64
C HIS A 108 -8.79 -4.25 12.95
N ASP A 109 -8.54 -3.73 14.16
CA ASP A 109 -9.07 -2.44 14.64
C ASP A 109 -8.61 -1.25 13.79
N ASP A 110 -7.49 -1.41 13.07
CA ASP A 110 -6.91 -0.37 12.22
C ASP A 110 -7.40 -0.47 10.76
N GLY A 111 -8.27 -1.43 10.47
CA GLY A 111 -8.71 -1.77 9.13
C GLY A 111 -7.81 -2.82 8.46
N ALA A 112 -8.24 -3.30 7.30
CA ALA A 112 -7.58 -4.38 6.57
C ALA A 112 -6.26 -3.97 5.91
N ALA A 113 -6.05 -2.69 5.62
CA ALA A 113 -4.85 -2.21 4.93
C ALA A 113 -4.27 -0.94 5.59
N PRO A 114 -3.77 -1.04 6.83
CA PRO A 114 -3.32 0.11 7.62
C PRO A 114 -2.14 0.85 6.98
N ARG A 115 -1.38 0.22 6.08
CA ARG A 115 -0.32 0.89 5.32
C ARG A 115 -0.82 2.10 4.51
N PHE A 116 -2.10 2.17 4.18
CA PHE A 116 -2.68 3.27 3.41
C PHE A 116 -3.33 4.35 4.26
N GLY A 117 -3.33 4.25 5.59
CA GLY A 117 -3.94 5.32 6.38
C GLY A 117 -4.11 5.03 7.86
N SER A 118 -4.05 6.11 8.63
CA SER A 118 -4.30 6.13 10.07
C SER A 118 -5.79 6.20 10.43
N ALA A 119 -6.67 6.28 9.45
CA ALA A 119 -8.12 6.22 9.61
C ALA A 119 -8.72 5.25 8.60
N HIS A 120 -9.93 4.76 8.86
CA HIS A 120 -10.68 4.04 7.85
C HIS A 120 -12.19 4.24 7.93
N LEU A 121 -12.85 4.10 6.78
CA LEU A 121 -14.30 3.91 6.72
C LEU A 121 -14.57 2.41 6.82
N ARG A 122 -15.34 1.98 7.82
CA ARG A 122 -15.89 0.63 7.89
C ARG A 122 -17.20 0.60 7.12
N LEU A 123 -17.24 -0.15 6.03
CA LEU A 123 -18.40 -0.19 5.14
C LEU A 123 -19.45 -1.19 5.64
N ARG A 124 -20.72 -0.88 5.37
CA ARG A 124 -21.84 -1.77 5.69
C ARG A 124 -21.79 -3.03 4.82
N PRO A 125 -22.27 -4.19 5.32
CA PRO A 125 -22.18 -5.47 4.62
C PRO A 125 -22.78 -5.48 3.22
N HIS A 126 -23.78 -4.63 2.95
CA HIS A 126 -24.42 -4.59 1.64
C HIS A 126 -23.52 -4.06 0.53
N VAL A 127 -22.41 -3.39 0.85
CA VAL A 127 -21.44 -2.89 -0.13
C VAL A 127 -20.64 -4.03 -0.76
N THR A 128 -20.45 -5.14 -0.04
CA THR A 128 -19.70 -6.33 -0.49
C THR A 128 -20.23 -6.88 -1.82
N ARG A 129 -21.55 -6.84 -2.06
CA ARG A 129 -22.17 -7.30 -3.32
C ARG A 129 -21.80 -6.45 -4.56
N TRP A 130 -21.19 -5.28 -4.35
CA TRP A 130 -20.74 -4.37 -5.39
C TRP A 130 -19.22 -4.37 -5.54
N ALA A 131 -18.53 -5.25 -4.81
CA ALA A 131 -17.10 -5.33 -4.80
C ALA A 131 -16.60 -6.54 -5.60
N THR A 132 -15.47 -6.34 -6.25
CA THR A 132 -14.60 -7.43 -6.69
C THR A 132 -13.41 -7.52 -5.74
N PHE A 133 -12.71 -8.64 -5.76
CA PHE A 133 -11.65 -8.95 -4.82
C PHE A 133 -10.43 -9.51 -5.54
N THR A 134 -9.26 -9.18 -5.00
CA THR A 134 -7.99 -9.77 -5.41
C THR A 134 -7.17 -10.15 -4.20
N PHE A 135 -6.43 -11.25 -4.30
CA PHE A 135 -5.40 -11.55 -3.33
C PHE A 135 -4.14 -10.70 -3.64
N GLY A 136 -3.72 -9.85 -2.70
CA GLY A 136 -2.65 -8.89 -2.92
C GLY A 136 -3.07 -7.63 -3.70
N ASP A 137 -2.07 -6.84 -4.11
CA ASP A 137 -2.25 -5.55 -4.81
C ASP A 137 -2.60 -5.74 -6.30
N SER A 138 -3.72 -5.15 -6.74
CA SER A 138 -4.18 -5.22 -8.13
C SER A 138 -3.18 -4.67 -9.15
N PHE A 139 -2.26 -3.81 -8.72
CA PHE A 139 -1.18 -3.32 -9.56
C PHE A 139 -0.33 -4.46 -10.15
N HIS A 140 -0.19 -5.57 -9.43
CA HIS A 140 0.55 -6.75 -9.87
C HIS A 140 -0.24 -7.68 -10.79
N GLU A 141 -1.49 -7.32 -11.13
CA GLU A 141 -2.38 -8.11 -11.98
C GLU A 141 -2.54 -9.57 -11.50
N PRO A 142 -2.99 -9.77 -10.25
CA PRO A 142 -3.15 -11.11 -9.70
C PRO A 142 -4.11 -11.94 -10.53
N THR A 143 -3.83 -13.24 -10.60
CA THR A 143 -4.69 -14.22 -11.26
C THR A 143 -5.86 -14.63 -10.36
N GLU A 144 -5.67 -14.50 -9.05
CA GLU A 144 -6.57 -14.83 -7.97
C GLU A 144 -7.55 -13.68 -7.76
N VAL A 145 -8.56 -13.62 -8.63
CA VAL A 145 -9.62 -12.61 -8.61
C VAL A 145 -10.98 -13.25 -8.35
N GLY A 146 -11.92 -12.48 -7.82
CA GLY A 146 -13.27 -12.98 -7.56
C GLY A 146 -14.30 -11.90 -7.25
N THR A 147 -15.54 -12.34 -7.10
CA THR A 147 -16.66 -11.54 -6.58
C THR A 147 -17.16 -12.15 -5.27
N ALA A 148 -18.08 -11.48 -4.58
CA ALA A 148 -18.66 -12.00 -3.34
C ALA A 148 -19.35 -13.37 -3.52
N ASP A 149 -19.83 -13.69 -4.72
CA ASP A 149 -20.50 -14.93 -5.09
C ASP A 149 -19.60 -15.90 -5.88
N ALA A 150 -18.39 -15.49 -6.25
CA ALA A 150 -17.37 -16.31 -6.91
C ALA A 150 -15.99 -15.98 -6.32
N PHE A 151 -15.82 -16.27 -5.03
CA PHE A 151 -14.66 -15.92 -4.19
C PHE A 151 -13.62 -17.05 -4.10
N GLY A 152 -13.90 -18.24 -4.65
CA GLY A 152 -13.09 -19.45 -4.42
C GLY A 152 -11.61 -19.33 -4.80
N ALA A 153 -11.28 -18.60 -5.87
CA ALA A 153 -9.87 -18.38 -6.27
C ALA A 153 -9.09 -17.55 -5.23
N VAL A 154 -9.71 -16.49 -4.70
CA VAL A 154 -9.13 -15.65 -3.64
C VAL A 154 -9.01 -16.45 -2.34
N LEU A 155 -10.00 -17.28 -2.02
CA LEU A 155 -9.99 -18.16 -0.85
C LEU A 155 -8.83 -19.16 -0.90
N ALA A 156 -8.64 -19.82 -2.05
CA ALA A 156 -7.56 -20.78 -2.23
C ALA A 156 -6.18 -20.14 -2.05
N ALA A 157 -6.01 -18.89 -2.51
CA ALA A 157 -4.78 -18.13 -2.33
C ALA A 157 -4.50 -17.83 -0.85
N LEU A 158 -5.53 -17.42 -0.11
CA LEU A 158 -5.46 -17.18 1.34
C LEU A 158 -5.11 -18.46 2.11
N GLU A 159 -5.74 -19.58 1.75
CA GLU A 159 -5.45 -20.89 2.36
C GLU A 159 -4.02 -21.36 2.07
N ALA A 160 -3.51 -21.09 0.87
CA ALA A 160 -2.14 -21.43 0.50
C ALA A 160 -1.11 -20.62 1.30
N LEU A 161 -1.36 -19.33 1.56
CA LEU A 161 -0.44 -18.47 2.33
C LEU A 161 -0.51 -18.75 3.84
N HIS A 162 -1.72 -18.91 4.39
CA HIS A 162 -1.95 -18.91 5.84
C HIS A 162 -2.30 -20.30 6.42
N GLY A 163 -2.58 -21.29 5.58
CA GLY A 163 -3.12 -22.59 5.98
C GLY A 163 -4.64 -22.56 6.20
N ALA A 164 -5.29 -23.71 5.99
CA ALA A 164 -6.77 -23.85 6.02
C ALA A 164 -7.46 -23.50 7.35
N ASP A 165 -6.71 -23.44 8.47
CA ASP A 165 -7.27 -23.15 9.80
C ASP A 165 -7.45 -21.65 10.10
N VAL A 166 -6.82 -20.76 9.33
CA VAL A 166 -6.80 -19.32 9.61
C VAL A 166 -8.15 -18.66 9.29
N LEU A 167 -8.82 -19.10 8.23
CA LEU A 167 -10.15 -18.60 7.85
C LEU A 167 -11.24 -19.04 8.84
N ARG A 168 -11.16 -20.27 9.37
CA ARG A 168 -12.05 -20.73 10.45
C ARG A 168 -11.91 -19.89 11.72
N ARG A 169 -10.70 -19.42 12.02
CA ARG A 169 -10.43 -18.54 13.17
C ARG A 169 -10.95 -17.12 12.92
N ALA A 170 -10.84 -16.61 11.70
CA ALA A 170 -11.36 -15.31 11.29
C ALA A 170 -12.90 -15.19 11.50
N ASP A 171 -13.66 -16.23 11.13
CA ASP A 171 -15.11 -16.27 11.40
C ASP A 171 -15.41 -16.49 12.90
N ALA A 172 -14.58 -17.27 13.62
CA ALA A 172 -14.75 -17.49 15.06
C ALA A 172 -14.48 -16.23 15.92
N SER A 173 -13.68 -15.27 15.43
CA SER A 173 -13.46 -13.98 16.12
C SER A 173 -14.73 -13.14 16.29
N ARG A 174 -15.85 -13.49 15.64
CA ARG A 174 -17.16 -12.88 15.89
C ARG A 174 -17.96 -13.51 17.04
N GLY A 175 -17.48 -14.55 17.72
CA GLY A 175 -18.26 -15.22 18.76
C GLY A 175 -17.45 -16.04 19.75
N ALA A 176 -17.04 -15.42 20.86
CA ALA A 176 -16.82 -16.15 22.12
C ALA A 176 -18.18 -16.56 22.74
N ALA A 177 -18.99 -17.33 22.02
CA ALA A 177 -20.09 -18.16 22.51
C ALA A 177 -20.58 -19.03 21.34
N VAL A 178 -20.59 -20.36 21.53
CA VAL A 178 -20.93 -21.44 20.56
C VAL A 178 -19.72 -21.80 19.68
N LEU A 179 -18.91 -22.81 20.05
CA LEU A 179 -19.25 -24.22 19.98
C LEU A 179 -18.72 -25.01 21.20
N ARG A 180 -19.62 -25.33 22.15
CA ARG A 180 -19.52 -26.60 22.86
C ARG A 180 -20.20 -27.66 21.97
N ARG A 181 -19.51 -28.79 21.80
CA ARG A 181 -20.04 -30.12 21.41
C ARG A 181 -19.96 -30.48 19.91
N ALA A 182 -18.82 -31.04 19.54
CA ALA A 182 -18.61 -32.25 18.71
C ALA A 182 -17.10 -32.23 18.42
N TYR A 183 -16.26 -33.02 19.11
CA TYR A 183 -16.12 -34.46 18.89
C TYR A 183 -15.96 -35.20 20.22
N ALA A 184 -16.92 -36.06 20.52
CA ALA A 184 -16.73 -37.26 21.33
C ALA A 184 -16.91 -38.45 20.37
N LEU A 185 -16.22 -39.57 20.68
CA LEU A 185 -15.97 -40.78 19.88
C LEU A 185 -14.72 -40.62 18.99
N GLY A 186 -13.63 -41.34 19.20
CA GLY A 186 -13.33 -42.39 20.16
C GLY A 186 -11.89 -42.87 19.98
N ASP A 187 -11.29 -43.27 21.10
CA ASP A 187 -10.26 -44.29 21.28
C ASP A 187 -9.13 -44.42 20.26
N ALA A 188 -7.89 -44.17 20.70
CA ALA A 188 -7.06 -45.25 21.26
C ALA A 188 -5.66 -44.74 21.66
N ASP A 189 -5.33 -44.99 22.92
CA ASP A 189 -4.06 -45.53 23.45
C ASP A 189 -2.72 -44.89 23.03
N VAL A 190 -2.01 -44.19 23.92
CA VAL A 190 -1.06 -44.68 24.97
C VAL A 190 0.40 -44.44 24.54
N PHE A 191 1.23 -44.25 25.57
CA PHE A 191 2.66 -43.91 25.64
C PHE A 191 2.92 -42.38 25.70
N GLY A 192 3.34 -41.81 26.82
CA GLY A 192 4.07 -42.36 27.97
C GLY A 192 5.41 -41.65 28.07
N ASP A 193 5.69 -41.12 29.26
CA ASP A 193 6.85 -40.31 29.64
C ASP A 193 8.23 -40.89 29.25
N ALA A 194 9.24 -40.00 29.24
CA ALA A 194 10.66 -40.15 29.64
C ALA A 194 11.60 -39.43 28.65
N GLU A 195 12.27 -38.35 29.04
CA GLU A 195 13.48 -38.28 29.86
C GLU A 195 14.78 -38.54 29.07
N VAL A 196 15.62 -37.49 29.01
CA VAL A 196 17.10 -37.46 29.08
C VAL A 196 17.90 -38.57 28.38
N LEU A 197 18.81 -38.18 27.48
CA LEU A 197 20.26 -38.42 27.65
C LEU A 197 21.12 -37.70 26.60
N ARG A 198 22.27 -37.25 27.08
CA ARG A 198 23.35 -36.56 26.35
C ARG A 198 24.28 -37.55 25.63
N ARG A 199 25.00 -36.97 24.65
CA ARG A 199 26.43 -37.20 24.28
C ARG A 199 26.85 -38.55 23.70
N ALA A 200 27.53 -38.44 22.56
CA ALA A 200 28.93 -38.83 22.26
C ALA A 200 28.98 -39.29 20.79
N ASP A 201 29.78 -38.62 19.94
CA ASP A 201 31.13 -39.05 19.49
C ASP A 201 31.11 -40.41 18.77
N ALA A 202 31.83 -40.70 17.71
CA ALA A 202 32.65 -39.98 16.74
C ALA A 202 32.97 -41.01 15.62
N SER A 203 33.27 -40.50 14.43
CA SER A 203 34.24 -41.02 13.44
C SER A 203 34.44 -42.53 13.19
N HIS A 204 34.29 -42.93 11.92
CA HIS A 204 35.26 -43.62 11.04
C HIS A 204 34.48 -44.02 9.76
N GLY A 205 34.93 -43.87 8.53
CA GLY A 205 36.29 -43.83 7.99
C GLY A 205 36.38 -44.88 6.87
N ALA A 206 36.99 -44.48 5.74
CA ALA A 206 37.48 -45.32 4.64
C ALA A 206 36.45 -45.93 3.67
N GLU A 207 36.71 -46.11 2.37
CA GLU A 207 37.62 -45.55 1.35
C GLU A 207 37.41 -46.44 0.10
N LEU A 208 37.44 -45.84 -1.11
CA LEU A 208 37.83 -46.45 -2.41
C LEU A 208 36.88 -47.53 -3.00
N ASP A 209 36.72 -47.74 -4.31
CA ASP A 209 37.21 -47.17 -5.56
C ASP A 209 36.35 -47.75 -6.71
N GLY A 210 36.36 -47.14 -7.90
CA GLY A 210 36.25 -47.90 -9.15
C GLY A 210 35.14 -47.57 -10.17
N ALA A 211 35.40 -46.53 -10.97
CA ALA A 211 35.29 -46.46 -12.44
C ALA A 211 33.96 -46.69 -13.21
N GLY A 212 33.63 -45.74 -14.11
CA GLY A 212 32.82 -46.03 -15.31
C GLY A 212 32.07 -44.89 -16.02
N VAL A 213 32.79 -43.92 -16.61
CA VAL A 213 32.56 -43.20 -17.91
C VAL A 213 31.13 -42.81 -18.38
N GLY A 214 30.95 -41.51 -18.75
CA GLY A 214 30.10 -41.13 -19.89
C GLY A 214 29.43 -39.75 -19.90
N ASP A 215 30.15 -38.74 -20.39
CA ASP A 215 29.76 -37.52 -21.15
C ASP A 215 28.56 -36.63 -20.78
N GLY A 216 28.81 -35.31 -20.84
CA GLY A 216 27.84 -34.36 -21.40
C GLY A 216 27.63 -33.04 -20.68
N ALA A 217 28.66 -32.18 -20.64
CA ALA A 217 28.62 -30.71 -20.66
C ALA A 217 27.47 -29.95 -19.94
N ASP A 218 27.81 -29.28 -18.83
CA ASP A 218 27.67 -27.82 -18.78
C ASP A 218 28.74 -27.20 -17.88
N ALA A 219 29.44 -26.22 -18.42
CA ALA A 219 30.62 -25.64 -17.82
C ALA A 219 30.30 -24.31 -17.13
N SER A 220 30.37 -24.36 -15.79
CA SER A 220 31.25 -23.50 -14.99
C SER A 220 30.81 -22.03 -14.74
N HIS A 221 30.97 -21.37 -13.59
CA HIS A 221 31.67 -21.53 -12.31
C HIS A 221 30.75 -20.87 -11.24
N GLY A 222 30.59 -21.32 -9.99
CA GLY A 222 31.60 -21.53 -8.94
C GLY A 222 32.15 -20.17 -8.46
N ALA A 223 32.24 -19.81 -7.18
CA ALA A 223 31.91 -20.43 -5.91
C ALA A 223 32.09 -19.35 -4.82
N ASP A 224 31.65 -19.70 -3.63
CA ASP A 224 31.91 -19.05 -2.34
C ASP A 224 33.35 -18.54 -2.13
N LEU A 225 33.52 -17.49 -1.33
CA LEU A 225 34.07 -17.60 0.04
C LEU A 225 34.46 -16.23 0.62
N LEU A 226 33.96 -15.99 1.82
CA LEU A 226 34.53 -15.09 2.82
C LEU A 226 35.98 -15.46 3.12
N ARG A 227 36.90 -14.48 3.11
CA ARG A 227 37.84 -14.31 4.22
C ARG A 227 38.46 -12.91 4.25
N ARG A 228 38.32 -12.27 5.42
CA ARG A 228 39.03 -11.04 5.84
C ARG A 228 40.53 -11.27 5.92
N ALA A 229 41.29 -10.22 5.64
CA ALA A 229 42.44 -9.82 6.45
C ALA A 229 42.67 -8.30 6.27
N ASP A 230 42.53 -7.57 7.37
CA ASP A 230 42.99 -6.20 7.54
C ASP A 230 44.52 -6.14 7.42
N THR A 231 45.07 -5.03 6.90
CA THR A 231 46.21 -4.31 7.51
C THR A 231 46.45 -2.95 6.83
N SER A 232 46.22 -1.89 7.61
CA SER A 232 47.13 -0.77 7.92
C SER A 232 47.68 0.21 6.86
N LEU A 233 47.51 1.48 7.24
CA LEU A 233 48.43 2.64 7.16
C LEU A 233 48.48 3.53 5.89
N ALA A 234 48.03 4.77 6.12
CA ALA A 234 48.73 6.05 5.90
C ALA A 234 49.40 6.36 4.55
N ALA A 235 48.96 7.45 3.89
CA ALA A 235 49.71 8.71 3.78
C ALA A 235 49.20 9.63 2.64
N ASP A 236 49.14 10.93 2.98
CA ASP A 236 49.54 12.11 2.20
C ASP A 236 48.84 12.58 0.90
N VAL A 237 48.07 13.68 1.07
CA VAL A 237 48.23 15.05 0.54
C VAL A 237 48.82 15.28 -0.88
N LEU A 238 48.19 16.25 -1.58
CA LEU A 238 48.57 17.06 -2.77
C LEU A 238 47.70 16.71 -4.01
N ARG A 239 47.07 17.61 -4.77
CA ARG A 239 47.42 18.99 -5.15
C ARG A 239 46.21 19.71 -5.81
N ARG A 240 46.19 21.05 -5.72
CA ARG A 240 45.27 22.03 -6.37
C ARG A 240 45.48 22.20 -7.90
N ALA A 241 44.55 22.96 -8.52
CA ALA A 241 44.59 23.81 -9.76
C ALA A 241 43.76 23.24 -10.93
N GLU A 242 42.64 23.85 -11.35
CA GLU A 242 42.36 25.11 -12.10
C GLU A 242 42.25 24.96 -13.64
N ALA A 243 41.09 25.39 -14.15
CA ALA A 243 40.78 26.11 -15.40
C ALA A 243 40.85 25.49 -16.83
N SER A 244 39.71 25.64 -17.52
CA SER A 244 39.49 26.14 -18.91
C SER A 244 39.54 25.19 -20.12
N HIS A 245 38.41 25.08 -20.85
CA HIS A 245 38.30 25.50 -22.26
C HIS A 245 36.85 25.53 -22.76
N GLY A 246 36.46 26.67 -23.35
CA GLY A 246 35.27 26.80 -24.19
C GLY A 246 35.61 26.58 -25.66
N ALA A 247 34.59 26.26 -26.46
CA ALA A 247 34.62 26.38 -27.91
C ALA A 247 33.21 26.63 -28.46
N ASP A 248 32.98 27.86 -28.92
CA ASP A 248 31.99 28.25 -29.92
C ASP A 248 32.68 28.31 -31.29
N VAL A 249 32.17 27.62 -32.33
CA VAL A 249 32.31 28.03 -33.74
C VAL A 249 31.14 27.51 -34.61
N LEU A 250 30.23 28.43 -34.96
CA LEU A 250 29.60 28.73 -36.26
C LEU A 250 29.46 27.64 -37.37
N ARG A 251 28.23 27.52 -37.92
CA ARG A 251 27.97 27.90 -39.34
C ARG A 251 26.48 28.04 -39.69
N ARG A 252 26.16 29.18 -40.32
CA ARG A 252 24.93 29.46 -41.08
C ARG A 252 24.99 28.83 -42.48
N ALA A 253 23.82 28.55 -43.04
CA ALA A 253 23.56 28.63 -44.48
C ALA A 253 22.14 29.19 -44.68
N ASP A 254 22.05 30.30 -45.42
CA ASP A 254 20.83 30.92 -45.93
C ASP A 254 20.32 30.20 -47.18
N ALA A 255 18.99 30.19 -47.38
CA ALA A 255 18.38 30.50 -48.68
C ALA A 255 16.87 30.77 -48.51
N SER A 256 16.45 31.83 -49.19
CA SER A 256 15.21 32.59 -49.12
C SER A 256 14.14 32.15 -50.13
N HIS A 257 12.97 32.82 -50.06
CA HIS A 257 11.77 32.95 -50.94
C HIS A 257 10.50 32.50 -50.19
N GLY A 258 9.51 33.33 -49.85
CA GLY A 258 9.13 34.67 -50.30
C GLY A 258 7.73 34.62 -50.93
N ALA A 259 6.69 34.93 -50.15
CA ALA A 259 5.42 35.51 -50.63
C ALA A 259 4.58 36.01 -49.45
N ASP A 260 4.36 37.32 -49.43
CA ASP A 260 3.44 38.06 -48.56
C ASP A 260 1.96 37.73 -48.86
N VAL A 261 1.08 37.95 -47.87
CA VAL A 261 -0.01 38.96 -47.89
C VAL A 261 -1.01 38.63 -46.76
N LEU A 262 -1.09 39.53 -45.77
CA LEU A 262 -2.22 39.70 -44.85
C LEU A 262 -3.40 40.36 -45.61
N PRO A 263 -4.65 40.15 -45.17
CA PRO A 263 -5.22 41.20 -44.33
C PRO A 263 -6.05 40.72 -43.14
N ARG A 264 -6.20 41.66 -42.20
CA ARG A 264 -6.86 41.59 -40.91
C ARG A 264 -8.38 41.36 -41.00
N SER A 265 -8.94 40.61 -40.05
CA SER A 265 -10.02 41.11 -39.19
C SER A 265 -9.95 40.46 -37.80
N GLU A 266 -10.36 41.21 -36.80
CA GLU A 266 -10.16 40.98 -35.37
C GLU A 266 -11.25 40.08 -34.76
N ALA A 267 -10.87 39.26 -33.76
CA ALA A 267 -11.72 38.98 -32.60
C ALA A 267 -10.87 38.48 -31.40
N SER A 268 -10.77 39.37 -30.42
CA SER A 268 -10.65 39.14 -28.97
C SER A 268 -9.49 38.30 -28.39
N HIS A 269 -8.68 39.04 -27.63
CA HIS A 269 -7.70 38.59 -26.66
C HIS A 269 -8.31 37.79 -25.50
N GLY A 270 -7.48 36.96 -24.90
CA GLY A 270 -7.70 36.35 -23.59
C GLY A 270 -6.70 35.23 -23.33
N ALA A 271 -5.41 35.58 -23.29
CA ALA A 271 -4.38 34.69 -22.81
C ALA A 271 -4.59 34.41 -21.32
N ASP A 272 -4.49 33.13 -20.92
CA ASP A 272 -3.77 32.78 -19.71
C ASP A 272 -2.98 31.51 -19.97
N VAL A 273 -1.66 31.72 -20.02
CA VAL A 273 -0.63 30.71 -19.89
C VAL A 273 -0.70 30.22 -18.45
N LEU A 274 -1.19 29.00 -18.21
CA LEU A 274 -1.01 28.34 -16.92
C LEU A 274 0.26 27.48 -16.96
N PRO A 275 1.13 27.58 -15.94
CA PRO A 275 2.40 26.89 -15.93
C PRO A 275 2.19 25.38 -15.83
N ARG A 276 3.12 24.67 -16.48
CA ARG A 276 3.26 23.22 -16.45
C ARG A 276 3.15 22.72 -15.01
N ALA A 277 2.28 21.76 -14.77
CA ALA A 277 2.40 20.88 -13.61
C ALA A 277 3.75 20.16 -13.72
N ASP A 278 4.53 20.21 -12.65
CA ASP A 278 5.80 19.51 -12.55
C ASP A 278 5.59 18.01 -12.79
N ALA A 279 6.01 17.58 -13.98
CA ALA A 279 6.18 16.20 -14.36
C ALA A 279 7.69 15.91 -14.36
N SER A 280 8.16 15.24 -13.31
CA SER A 280 9.43 14.53 -13.25
C SER A 280 9.27 13.42 -12.22
N LEU A 281 8.88 12.22 -12.66
CA LEU A 281 9.73 11.09 -13.09
C LEU A 281 10.45 10.38 -11.93
N GLY A 282 10.07 9.13 -11.76
CA GLY A 282 10.60 8.16 -10.82
C GLY A 282 9.70 6.94 -10.79
N ALA A 283 9.47 6.32 -11.94
CA ALA A 283 9.09 4.92 -11.95
C ALA A 283 10.33 4.17 -11.49
N ASP A 284 10.30 3.55 -10.31
CA ASP A 284 11.20 2.46 -10.01
C ASP A 284 10.60 1.48 -9.01
N VAL A 285 10.56 0.24 -9.51
CA VAL A 285 10.40 -1.02 -8.81
C VAL A 285 11.53 -1.13 -7.81
N LEU A 286 11.21 -1.29 -6.53
CA LEU A 286 12.16 -1.85 -5.57
C LEU A 286 11.61 -3.17 -5.03
N HIS A 287 12.10 -4.23 -5.65
CA HIS A 287 12.37 -5.50 -4.99
C HIS A 287 13.18 -5.21 -3.71
N GLY A 288 12.51 -5.19 -2.57
CA GLY A 288 13.10 -5.87 -1.44
C GLY A 288 12.90 -7.36 -1.74
N ALA A 289 13.97 -8.15 -1.80
CA ALA A 289 13.81 -9.53 -1.40
C ALA A 289 13.24 -9.46 0.03
N GLU A 290 11.92 -9.55 0.17
CA GLU A 290 11.39 -10.19 1.37
C GLU A 290 12.02 -11.57 1.32
N VAL A 291 13.10 -11.71 2.10
CA VAL A 291 13.35 -12.99 2.74
C VAL A 291 11.97 -13.41 3.19
N LEU A 292 11.49 -14.53 2.67
CA LEU A 292 10.34 -15.27 3.17
C LEU A 292 10.65 -15.57 4.63
N ALA A 293 10.53 -14.56 5.48
CA ALA A 293 10.71 -14.64 6.89
C ALA A 293 9.45 -15.38 7.30
N ARG A 294 9.61 -16.70 7.46
CA ARG A 294 8.64 -17.56 8.11
C ARG A 294 7.99 -16.74 9.22
N PRO A 295 6.65 -16.65 9.27
CA PRO A 295 5.99 -15.83 10.27
C PRO A 295 6.58 -16.19 11.62
N CYS A 296 7.11 -15.18 12.31
CA CYS A 296 7.58 -15.33 13.67
C CYS A 296 6.44 -15.97 14.44
N VAL A 297 6.62 -17.19 14.93
CA VAL A 297 5.64 -17.86 15.79
C VAL A 297 5.73 -17.15 17.14
N GLY A 298 5.05 -16.01 17.24
CA GLY A 298 5.11 -15.12 18.41
C GLY A 298 4.72 -13.69 18.04
N GLY A 299 3.42 -13.39 18.15
CA GLY A 299 2.84 -12.06 17.89
C GLY A 299 2.43 -11.87 16.43
N ALA A 300 1.19 -11.45 16.19
CA ALA A 300 0.72 -11.07 14.85
C ALA A 300 1.49 -9.82 14.39
N GLY A 301 2.65 -10.02 13.76
CA GLY A 301 3.27 -8.96 12.99
C GLY A 301 2.29 -8.55 11.90
N ARG A 302 1.92 -7.27 11.86
CA ARG A 302 1.02 -6.68 10.85
C ARG A 302 1.66 -6.82 9.48
N ALA A 303 1.21 -7.79 8.68
CA ALA A 303 1.62 -7.88 7.29
C ALA A 303 1.10 -6.61 6.61
N LEU A 304 2.01 -5.81 6.06
CA LEU A 304 1.63 -4.60 5.33
C LEU A 304 0.98 -4.98 3.99
N ASP A 305 1.44 -6.08 3.40
CA ASP A 305 1.19 -6.42 2.01
C ASP A 305 0.29 -7.67 1.84
N ASP A 306 0.05 -8.43 2.92
CA ASP A 306 -0.85 -9.58 2.92
C ASP A 306 -2.30 -9.16 3.23
N TYR A 307 -2.99 -8.62 2.23
CA TYR A 307 -4.40 -8.28 2.34
C TYR A 307 -5.19 -8.73 1.10
N VAL A 308 -6.50 -8.88 1.27
CA VAL A 308 -7.43 -9.06 0.16
C VAL A 308 -7.90 -7.67 -0.24
N GLU A 309 -7.47 -7.19 -1.39
CA GLU A 309 -7.94 -5.91 -1.90
C GLU A 309 -9.39 -6.04 -2.36
N ALA A 310 -10.17 -4.98 -2.14
CA ALA A 310 -11.56 -4.89 -2.54
C ALA A 310 -11.76 -3.67 -3.44
N GLN A 311 -12.26 -3.91 -4.67
CA GLN A 311 -12.58 -2.86 -5.63
C GLN A 311 -14.08 -2.62 -5.66
N ILE A 312 -14.52 -1.53 -5.06
CA ILE A 312 -15.92 -1.16 -4.84
C ILE A 312 -16.43 -0.39 -6.05
N HIS A 313 -17.22 -1.05 -6.91
CA HIS A 313 -17.70 -0.46 -8.15
C HIS A 313 -18.78 0.59 -7.90
N GLY A 314 -19.66 0.38 -6.91
CA GLY A 314 -20.75 1.32 -6.57
C GLY A 314 -20.28 2.59 -5.86
N PRO A 315 -21.14 3.62 -5.73
CA PRO A 315 -20.83 4.79 -4.91
C PRO A 315 -20.66 4.38 -3.45
N VAL A 316 -19.90 5.17 -2.69
CA VAL A 316 -19.74 5.03 -1.23
C VAL A 316 -20.27 6.29 -0.57
N ARG A 317 -21.56 6.30 -0.22
CA ARG A 317 -22.23 7.41 0.46
C ARG A 317 -22.05 7.27 1.97
N LEU A 318 -21.69 8.35 2.64
CA LEU A 318 -21.41 8.32 4.07
C LEU A 318 -22.63 7.92 4.91
N ALA A 319 -23.81 8.46 4.59
CA ALA A 319 -25.03 8.16 5.34
C ALA A 319 -25.54 6.72 5.12
N ASP A 320 -25.40 6.21 3.89
CA ASP A 320 -26.06 4.95 3.49
C ASP A 320 -25.13 3.74 3.55
N ASP A 321 -23.85 3.92 3.21
CA ASP A 321 -22.91 2.83 2.91
C ASP A 321 -21.82 2.67 3.97
N VAL A 322 -21.59 3.67 4.81
CA VAL A 322 -20.60 3.64 5.88
C VAL A 322 -21.28 3.32 7.21
N GLU A 323 -20.70 2.37 7.95
CA GLU A 323 -21.13 2.00 9.28
C GLU A 323 -20.45 2.88 10.33
N ALA A 324 -19.13 3.03 10.22
CA ALA A 324 -18.33 3.83 11.14
C ALA A 324 -17.15 4.51 10.44
N LEU A 325 -16.80 5.70 10.94
CA LEU A 325 -15.51 6.34 10.72
C LEU A 325 -14.62 6.02 11.92
N VAL A 326 -13.52 5.29 11.68
CA VAL A 326 -12.58 4.89 12.73
C VAL A 326 -11.30 5.71 12.60
N LEU A 327 -10.89 6.35 13.70
CA LEU A 327 -9.80 7.32 13.74
C LEU A 327 -8.77 6.94 14.81
N ASP A 328 -7.51 7.25 14.54
CA ASP A 328 -6.41 7.14 15.50
C ASP A 328 -6.55 8.20 16.61
N SER A 329 -6.43 7.80 17.87
CA SER A 329 -6.61 8.70 19.03
C SER A 329 -5.62 9.87 19.06
N SER A 330 -4.46 9.78 18.39
CA SER A 330 -3.49 10.88 18.29
C SER A 330 -4.10 12.16 17.71
N PHE A 331 -5.15 12.06 16.88
CA PHE A 331 -5.82 13.21 16.30
C PHE A 331 -6.73 13.97 17.27
N GLN A 332 -7.08 13.39 18.44
CA GLN A 332 -7.95 14.05 19.42
C GLN A 332 -7.28 15.26 20.08
N SER A 333 -5.95 15.20 20.25
CA SER A 333 -5.17 16.24 20.94
C SER A 333 -4.19 16.98 20.04
N SER A 334 -4.19 16.70 18.73
CA SER A 334 -3.20 17.26 17.80
C SER A 334 -3.48 18.71 17.36
N GLY A 335 -4.70 19.22 17.59
CA GLY A 335 -5.10 20.58 17.19
C GLY A 335 -5.20 20.78 15.67
N CYS A 336 -5.18 19.70 14.88
CA CYS A 336 -5.23 19.78 13.41
C CYS A 336 -6.64 19.87 12.81
N GLY A 337 -7.69 19.98 13.63
CA GLY A 337 -9.09 20.06 13.17
C GLY A 337 -9.76 18.72 12.85
N THR A 338 -9.03 17.60 12.92
CA THR A 338 -9.54 16.27 12.56
C THR A 338 -10.68 15.81 13.47
N ALA A 339 -10.57 16.04 14.78
CA ALA A 339 -11.60 15.65 15.74
C ALA A 339 -12.89 16.47 15.52
N GLU A 340 -12.76 17.76 15.27
CA GLU A 340 -13.86 18.68 14.99
C GLU A 340 -14.57 18.30 13.67
N ALA A 341 -13.81 17.97 12.63
CA ALA A 341 -14.36 17.50 11.36
C ALA A 341 -15.10 16.16 11.52
N ALA A 342 -14.56 15.24 12.32
CA ALA A 342 -15.22 13.96 12.64
C ALA A 342 -16.55 14.17 13.38
N ASP A 343 -16.60 15.08 14.36
CA ASP A 343 -17.84 15.43 15.07
C ASP A 343 -18.90 16.03 14.13
N LEU A 344 -18.48 16.87 13.17
CA LEU A 344 -19.38 17.43 12.17
C LEU A 344 -19.91 16.35 11.21
N LEU A 345 -19.05 15.41 10.80
CA LEU A 345 -19.44 14.26 9.98
C LEU A 345 -20.47 13.38 10.70
N ALA A 346 -20.24 13.10 12.00
CA ALA A 346 -21.18 12.36 12.84
C ALA A 346 -22.55 13.03 12.88
N LYS A 347 -22.58 14.35 13.13
CA LYS A 347 -23.82 15.13 13.20
C LYS A 347 -24.53 15.24 11.85
N ARG A 348 -23.79 15.46 10.77
CA ARG A 348 -24.36 15.73 9.44
C ARG A 348 -24.88 14.47 8.75
N TYR A 349 -24.17 13.36 8.87
CA TYR A 349 -24.47 12.13 8.13
C TYR A 349 -24.91 10.97 9.03
N GLY A 350 -25.03 11.18 10.35
CA GLY A 350 -25.38 10.12 11.30
C GLY A 350 -24.29 9.04 11.41
N LEU A 351 -23.03 9.40 11.11
CA LEU A 351 -21.90 8.48 11.16
C LEU A 351 -21.53 8.16 12.61
N ARG A 352 -21.31 6.88 12.89
CA ARG A 352 -20.66 6.47 14.13
C ARG A 352 -19.17 6.78 14.04
N VAL A 353 -18.65 7.60 14.96
CA VAL A 353 -17.21 7.88 15.05
C VAL A 353 -16.62 7.03 16.17
N GLU A 354 -15.57 6.28 15.85
CA GLU A 354 -14.85 5.43 16.78
C GLU A 354 -13.40 5.91 16.87
N TRP A 355 -12.90 6.02 18.10
CA TRP A 355 -11.51 6.33 18.38
C TRP A 355 -10.82 5.08 18.88
N ARG A 356 -9.72 4.69 18.24
CA ARG A 356 -8.94 3.52 18.62
C ARG A 356 -7.59 3.93 19.20
N ALA A 357 -6.95 2.98 19.90
CA ALA A 357 -5.57 3.15 20.33
C ALA A 357 -4.70 3.42 19.09
N GLY A 358 -4.05 4.57 19.08
CA GLY A 358 -3.19 4.97 17.98
C GLY A 358 -1.84 4.26 17.99
N PHE A 359 -1.16 4.29 16.84
CA PHE A 359 0.22 3.83 16.75
C PHE A 359 1.16 4.80 17.44
N ARG A 360 2.19 4.28 18.11
CA ARG A 360 3.24 5.10 18.73
C ARG A 360 4.59 4.38 18.71
N LEU A 361 5.59 5.03 18.13
CA LEU A 361 6.93 4.45 18.00
C LEU A 361 8.01 5.45 18.39
N ALA A 362 8.90 5.08 19.31
CA ALA A 362 10.05 5.92 19.63
C ALA A 362 11.07 5.87 18.48
N PRO A 363 11.79 6.97 18.17
CA PRO A 363 12.77 6.96 17.08
C PRO A 363 13.86 5.89 17.21
N CYS A 364 14.26 5.54 18.44
CA CYS A 364 15.25 4.49 18.71
C CYS A 364 14.75 3.07 18.45
N ASP A 365 13.43 2.88 18.34
CA ASP A 365 12.81 1.57 18.09
C ASP A 365 12.55 1.35 16.59
N ILE A 366 12.86 2.32 15.73
CA ILE A 366 12.72 2.21 14.28
C ILE A 366 13.93 1.45 13.71
N PRO A 367 13.73 0.31 13.01
CA PRO A 367 14.85 -0.41 12.42
C PRO A 367 15.42 0.30 11.19
N ASP A 368 16.75 0.42 11.14
CA ASP A 368 17.49 1.06 10.04
C ASP A 368 17.28 0.37 8.67
N ALA A 369 16.91 -0.91 8.67
CA ALA A 369 16.85 -1.74 7.47
C ALA A 369 15.45 -1.89 6.83
N PHE A 370 14.37 -1.48 7.51
CA PHE A 370 13.00 -1.81 7.04
C PHE A 370 12.48 -0.88 5.94
N ARG A 371 12.92 0.39 5.90
CA ARG A 371 12.54 1.38 4.87
C ARG A 371 13.62 2.44 4.60
N GLY A 372 14.89 2.07 4.74
CA GLY A 372 16.03 2.97 4.56
C GLY A 372 16.55 3.55 5.88
N ALA A 373 17.85 3.84 5.89
CA ALA A 373 18.58 4.27 7.08
C ALA A 373 18.27 5.73 7.47
N GLU A 374 17.63 6.49 6.59
CA GLU A 374 17.23 7.87 6.80
C GLU A 374 16.00 7.99 7.70
N VAL A 375 15.14 6.96 7.74
CA VAL A 375 13.83 7.00 8.42
C VAL A 375 13.94 7.21 9.94
N PRO A 376 14.83 6.52 10.69
CA PRO A 376 15.01 6.77 12.13
C PRO A 376 15.49 8.19 12.44
N ALA A 377 16.38 8.73 11.59
CA ALA A 377 16.89 10.08 11.74
C ALA A 377 15.80 11.12 11.45
N LEU A 378 14.95 10.88 10.44
CA LEU A 378 13.79 11.73 10.15
C LEU A 378 12.79 11.71 11.31
N ALA A 379 12.52 10.53 11.86
CA ALA A 379 11.65 10.39 13.02
C ALA A 379 12.14 11.19 14.23
N SER A 380 13.46 11.18 14.46
CA SER A 380 14.10 11.97 15.52
C SER A 380 13.90 13.47 15.27
N ALA A 381 14.10 13.94 14.05
CA ALA A 381 13.87 15.34 13.69
C ALA A 381 12.38 15.75 13.82
N VAL A 382 11.45 14.86 13.45
CA VAL A 382 10.00 15.07 13.66
C VAL A 382 9.69 15.22 15.14
N CYS A 383 10.16 14.28 15.97
CA CYS A 383 9.98 14.33 17.42
C CYS A 383 10.56 15.61 18.03
N GLU A 384 11.78 16.01 17.65
CA GLU A 384 12.42 17.23 18.15
C GLU A 384 11.61 18.49 17.78
N ARG A 385 11.24 18.62 16.51
CA ARG A 385 10.47 19.76 15.97
C ARG A 385 9.15 19.96 16.72
N PHE A 386 8.44 18.86 16.98
CA PHE A 386 7.13 18.86 17.64
C PHE A 386 7.21 18.62 19.16
N ARG A 387 8.41 18.54 19.74
CA ARG A 387 8.66 18.29 21.17
C ARG A 387 7.96 17.03 21.69
N ALA A 388 7.97 15.97 20.90
CA ALA A 388 7.39 14.68 21.22
C ALA A 388 8.48 13.65 21.55
N SER A 389 8.15 12.65 22.38
CA SER A 389 9.06 11.55 22.73
C SER A 389 8.99 10.36 21.77
N ALA A 390 7.97 10.33 20.91
CA ALA A 390 7.69 9.26 19.97
C ALA A 390 6.86 9.83 18.81
N VAL A 391 6.96 9.20 17.64
CA VAL A 391 6.11 9.53 16.49
C VAL A 391 4.78 8.82 16.62
N ASP A 392 3.71 9.51 16.19
CA ASP A 392 2.37 8.97 16.04
C ASP A 392 1.77 9.42 14.69
N ALA A 393 0.56 8.98 14.38
CA ALA A 393 -0.09 9.28 13.12
C ALA A 393 -0.28 10.79 12.89
N ALA A 394 -0.69 11.53 13.92
CA ALA A 394 -0.95 12.96 13.82
C ALA A 394 0.32 13.79 13.61
N LEU A 395 1.44 13.39 14.22
CA LEU A 395 2.74 14.04 14.02
C LEU A 395 3.29 13.82 12.61
N ILE A 396 3.21 12.59 12.09
CA ILE A 396 3.61 12.30 10.70
C ILE A 396 2.73 13.09 9.73
N GLY A 397 1.41 13.14 9.98
CA GLY A 397 0.49 13.95 9.20
C GLY A 397 0.78 15.45 9.25
N ALA A 398 1.15 15.97 10.44
CA ALA A 398 1.60 17.35 10.59
C ALA A 398 2.86 17.66 9.79
N ALA A 399 3.86 16.78 9.84
CA ALA A 399 5.06 16.91 9.00
C ALA A 399 4.71 16.90 7.50
N ALA A 400 3.81 16.00 7.08
CA ALA A 400 3.41 15.86 5.68
C ALA A 400 2.56 17.02 5.14
N ARG A 401 1.92 17.81 6.01
CA ARG A 401 1.17 19.02 5.60
C ARG A 401 2.07 20.20 5.25
N GLU A 402 3.30 20.20 5.74
CA GLU A 402 4.28 21.26 5.58
C GLU A 402 5.64 20.66 5.14
N PRO A 403 5.69 19.96 3.99
CA PRO A 403 6.90 19.28 3.53
C PRO A 403 8.09 20.24 3.31
N GLU A 404 7.81 21.52 3.07
CA GLU A 404 8.81 22.59 2.91
C GLU A 404 9.66 22.80 4.17
N LEU A 405 9.13 22.48 5.35
CA LEU A 405 9.90 22.52 6.61
C LEU A 405 11.00 21.45 6.68
N TRP A 406 10.96 20.47 5.78
CA TRP A 406 11.85 19.32 5.76
C TRP A 406 12.75 19.33 4.52
N ALA A 407 12.97 20.48 3.88
CA ALA A 407 13.81 20.61 2.68
C ALA A 407 15.25 20.10 2.85
N ALA A 408 15.74 19.95 4.09
CA ALA A 408 17.02 19.31 4.39
C ALA A 408 17.04 17.80 4.06
N TRP A 409 15.88 17.18 3.90
CA TRP A 409 15.69 15.75 3.61
C TRP A 409 15.41 15.46 2.13
N GLY A 410 15.54 16.47 1.27
CA GLY A 410 15.33 16.37 -0.17
C GLY A 410 14.22 17.28 -0.67
N GLU A 411 13.90 17.10 -1.95
CA GLU A 411 12.80 17.78 -2.62
C GLU A 411 11.45 17.35 -2.03
N ARG A 412 10.41 18.15 -2.27
CA ARG A 412 9.06 17.90 -1.73
C ARG A 412 8.57 16.46 -1.93
N ALA A 413 8.81 15.87 -3.10
CA ALA A 413 8.41 14.49 -3.39
C ALA A 413 9.18 13.45 -2.56
N GLU A 414 10.48 13.66 -2.36
CA GLU A 414 11.36 12.78 -1.59
C GLU A 414 11.00 12.84 -0.10
N VAL A 415 10.75 14.04 0.44
CA VAL A 415 10.27 14.24 1.81
C VAL A 415 8.97 13.49 2.06
N LEU A 416 7.98 13.65 1.17
CA LEU A 416 6.68 12.98 1.31
C LEU A 416 6.83 11.45 1.23
N GLN A 417 7.77 10.95 0.42
CA GLN A 417 8.09 9.54 0.34
C GLN A 417 8.73 9.02 1.64
N LEU A 418 9.68 9.76 2.22
CA LEU A 418 10.30 9.41 3.50
C LEU A 418 9.29 9.42 4.65
N LEU A 419 8.37 10.38 4.69
CA LEU A 419 7.28 10.42 5.67
C LEU A 419 6.30 9.25 5.51
N LYS A 420 6.05 8.81 4.27
CA LYS A 420 5.31 7.56 4.00
C LYS A 420 6.07 6.32 4.50
N TYR A 421 7.39 6.28 4.35
CA TYR A 421 8.21 5.20 4.91
C TYR A 421 8.21 5.20 6.43
N LEU A 422 8.27 6.37 7.05
CA LEU A 422 8.09 6.51 8.49
C LEU A 422 6.72 6.00 8.95
N TRP A 423 5.65 6.29 8.19
CA TRP A 423 4.33 5.70 8.43
C TRP A 423 4.34 4.17 8.37
N HIS A 424 5.00 3.57 7.38
CA HIS A 424 5.11 2.11 7.29
C HIS A 424 5.85 1.51 8.50
N CYS A 425 6.93 2.15 8.98
CA CYS A 425 7.62 1.74 10.19
C CYS A 425 6.71 1.83 11.42
N LEU A 426 5.96 2.93 11.55
CA LEU A 426 5.01 3.13 12.64
C LEU A 426 3.92 2.04 12.65
N VAL A 427 3.33 1.72 11.49
CA VAL A 427 2.32 0.67 11.39
C VAL A 427 2.90 -0.71 11.73
N ARG A 428 4.14 -0.99 11.34
CA ARG A 428 4.75 -2.31 11.53
C ARG A 428 5.23 -2.54 12.96
N PHE A 429 5.80 -1.53 13.60
CA PHE A 429 6.55 -1.68 14.85
C PHE A 429 5.99 -0.90 16.05
N GLY A 430 5.05 0.03 15.84
CA GLY A 430 4.49 0.89 16.89
C GLY A 430 3.07 0.56 17.31
#